data_AF-A0A7Y4YCD5-F1
#
_entry.id   AF-A0A7Y4YCD5-F1
#
_cell.length_a   1.000
_cell.length_b   1.000
_cell.length_c   1.000
_cell.angle_alpha   90.00
_cell.angle_beta   90.00
_cell.angle_gamma   90.00
#
_symmetry.space_group_name_H-M   'P 1'
#
loop_
_entity.id
_entity.type
_entity.pdbx_description
1 polymer ?
#
loop_
_entity_poly.entity_id
_entity_poly.type
_entity_poly.pdbx_seq_one_letter_code
_entity_poly.pdbx_strand_id
1 'polypeptide(L)'
;MPTGMLFYDLKATSVVAPLKLIYRAKIFQTTGIDWKQVKLSLSTSTPTQTGNAPVFKAWFLSYINPVQKYENNLSTLNTIQSYSFDKKLEGKVAGAEVRSQYFAKAGAETTVRLRGANGLGTSGNALYIVNGIPMNEGSMGDINPDNIKDLQVLQGPAASAIYGARASNGAIVITLKDGLDDYISVADRELDVTFNIDLPYDVPTNGKAQSATLKEYDVPATYKYYAVPKLDKDAFLLAEVADWEGLNLLPGEANIIFEGTYIGKSFIDPSSTQDTVNLTMGRDKRVVVKREKAKDYSAVKFLGTNKKQIFTYDITVKNNKKDEVNMLLKDQYPVSQNKEVEVELLESNDAAVNEETGVLTWKLKLAPGEVKKVRLSYSVKYPKDKTLNLN
;
A
#
# COMPACT_ATOMS: atom_id res chain seq x y z
N MET A 1 -3.84 -22.66 11.53
CA MET A 1 -4.43 -22.04 10.33
C MET A 1 -3.32 -21.39 9.54
N PRO A 2 -3.39 -21.37 8.20
CA PRO A 2 -2.46 -20.58 7.38
C PRO A 2 -2.66 -19.12 7.71
N THR A 3 -1.57 -18.37 7.86
CA THR A 3 -1.63 -16.92 8.07
C THR A 3 -0.98 -16.26 6.87
N GLY A 4 -1.72 -15.36 6.23
CA GLY A 4 -1.23 -14.49 5.18
C GLY A 4 -0.87 -13.13 5.75
N MET A 5 0.35 -12.63 5.51
CA MET A 5 0.69 -11.22 5.79
C MET A 5 0.88 -10.47 4.49
N LEU A 6 0.08 -9.42 4.30
CA LEU A 6 0.13 -8.56 3.13
C LEU A 6 1.26 -7.55 3.27
N PHE A 7 2.00 -7.31 2.20
CA PHE A 7 3.08 -6.34 2.14
C PHE A 7 3.27 -5.84 0.70
N TYR A 8 4.05 -4.78 0.52
CA TYR A 8 4.32 -4.18 -0.78
C TYR A 8 5.80 -4.30 -1.15
N ASP A 9 6.10 -4.32 -2.45
CA ASP A 9 7.39 -3.87 -2.97
C ASP A 9 7.19 -2.58 -3.77
N LEU A 10 7.90 -1.52 -3.39
CA LEU A 10 7.96 -0.24 -4.10
C LEU A 10 9.26 -0.21 -4.90
N LYS A 11 9.16 -0.21 -6.23
CA LYS A 11 10.33 -0.28 -7.12
C LYS A 11 10.37 0.92 -8.05
N ALA A 12 11.48 1.65 -8.05
CA ALA A 12 11.72 2.72 -9.01
C ALA A 12 13.11 2.59 -9.63
N THR A 13 13.21 2.64 -10.96
CA THR A 13 14.49 2.54 -11.67
C THR A 13 15.24 3.86 -11.71
N SER A 14 14.54 4.99 -11.62
CA SER A 14 15.09 6.34 -11.53
C SER A 14 14.02 7.32 -11.00
N VAL A 15 14.40 8.58 -10.75
CA VAL A 15 13.48 9.65 -10.33
C VAL A 15 12.60 10.22 -11.46
N VAL A 16 12.71 9.68 -12.68
CA VAL A 16 11.86 10.05 -13.82
C VAL A 16 11.00 8.89 -14.32
N ALA A 17 11.22 7.69 -13.78
CA ALA A 17 10.46 6.50 -14.13
C ALA A 17 9.22 6.37 -13.24
N PRO A 18 8.13 5.76 -13.76
CA PRO A 18 6.98 5.42 -12.92
C PRO A 18 7.41 4.53 -11.74
N LEU A 19 6.67 4.64 -10.64
CA LEU A 19 6.84 3.80 -9.48
C LEU A 19 6.09 2.49 -9.72
N LYS A 20 6.82 1.38 -9.75
CA LYS A 20 6.21 0.06 -9.78
C LYS A 20 5.81 -0.35 -8.36
N LEU A 21 4.50 -0.38 -8.10
CA LEU A 21 3.91 -0.81 -6.84
C LEU A 21 3.43 -2.26 -6.98
N ILE A 22 4.02 -3.15 -6.21
CA ILE A 22 3.73 -4.58 -6.27
C ILE A 22 3.08 -4.99 -4.97
N TYR A 23 1.85 -5.48 -5.05
CA TYR A 23 1.14 -6.03 -3.90
C TYR A 23 1.50 -7.49 -3.70
N ARG A 24 1.86 -7.89 -2.48
CA ARG A 24 2.36 -9.23 -2.17
C ARG A 24 1.73 -9.79 -0.91
N ALA A 25 1.70 -11.12 -0.83
CA ALA A 25 1.36 -11.85 0.38
C ALA A 25 2.48 -12.82 0.76
N LYS A 26 2.83 -12.85 2.05
CA LYS A 26 3.61 -13.94 2.64
C LYS A 26 2.64 -15.00 3.15
N ILE A 27 2.75 -16.20 2.62
CA ILE A 27 1.93 -17.35 3.01
C ILE A 27 2.85 -18.35 3.72
N PHE A 28 2.47 -18.76 4.92
CA PHE A 28 3.14 -19.86 5.62
C PHE A 28 2.11 -20.78 6.27
N GLN A 29 2.47 -22.05 6.34
CA GLN A 29 1.61 -23.07 6.90
C GLN A 29 2.44 -24.14 7.63
N THR A 30 1.84 -24.69 8.68
CA THR A 30 2.42 -25.69 9.57
C THR A 30 1.46 -26.86 9.75
N THR A 31 0.58 -27.11 8.78
CA THR A 31 -0.57 -28.02 8.93
C THR A 31 -0.21 -29.50 8.83
N GLY A 32 1.04 -29.84 8.52
CA GLY A 32 1.51 -31.22 8.38
C GLY A 32 1.39 -31.80 6.96
N ILE A 33 0.75 -31.07 6.03
CA ILE A 33 0.44 -31.55 4.68
C ILE A 33 0.87 -30.50 3.66
N ASP A 34 1.74 -30.88 2.74
CA ASP A 34 2.14 -30.01 1.63
C ASP A 34 0.95 -29.74 0.70
N TRP A 35 0.69 -28.46 0.44
CA TRP A 35 -0.33 -28.06 -0.51
C TRP A 35 0.33 -27.92 -1.88
N LYS A 36 -0.09 -28.74 -2.84
CA LYS A 36 0.44 -28.72 -4.20
C LYS A 36 -0.63 -28.21 -5.14
N GLN A 37 -0.27 -27.20 -5.94
CA GLN A 37 -1.12 -26.61 -6.97
C GLN A 37 -2.49 -26.12 -6.46
N VAL A 38 -2.53 -25.49 -5.29
CA VAL A 38 -3.79 -25.01 -4.70
C VAL A 38 -4.09 -23.58 -5.12
N LYS A 39 -5.37 -23.32 -5.40
CA LYS A 39 -5.91 -21.96 -5.51
C LYS A 39 -6.04 -21.35 -4.13
N LEU A 40 -5.73 -20.07 -4.00
CA LEU A 40 -5.70 -19.39 -2.70
C LEU A 40 -6.71 -18.25 -2.66
N SER A 41 -7.34 -18.07 -1.50
CA SER A 41 -8.16 -16.89 -1.21
C SER A 41 -7.60 -16.21 0.03
N LEU A 42 -7.28 -14.93 -0.07
CA LEU A 42 -6.75 -14.10 1.02
C LEU A 42 -7.77 -13.02 1.34
N SER A 43 -8.26 -13.00 2.59
CA SER A 43 -9.17 -11.96 3.08
C SER A 43 -8.47 -11.09 4.10
N THR A 44 -8.77 -9.78 4.07
CA THR A 44 -8.28 -8.79 5.03
C THR A 44 -9.10 -8.75 6.31
N SER A 45 -10.18 -9.53 6.42
CA SER A 45 -11.03 -9.55 7.61
C SER A 45 -10.26 -10.12 8.81
N THR A 46 -9.95 -9.26 9.78
CA THR A 46 -9.62 -9.72 11.13
C THR A 46 -10.91 -9.69 11.96
N PRO A 47 -11.56 -10.84 12.26
CA PRO A 47 -12.74 -10.83 13.11
C PRO A 47 -12.34 -10.33 14.50
N THR A 48 -12.66 -9.08 14.81
CA THR A 48 -12.53 -8.53 16.16
C THR A 48 -13.51 -9.27 17.07
N GLN A 49 -13.02 -9.94 18.11
CA GLN A 49 -13.84 -10.68 19.08
C GLN A 49 -14.81 -9.81 19.90
N THR A 50 -14.84 -8.49 19.68
CA THR A 50 -15.73 -7.57 20.40
C THR A 50 -16.35 -6.56 19.44
N GLY A 51 -17.63 -6.73 19.12
CA GLY A 51 -18.46 -5.76 18.39
C GLY A 51 -19.07 -4.66 19.26
N ASN A 52 -18.52 -4.44 20.46
CA ASN A 52 -19.03 -3.41 21.36
C ASN A 52 -18.46 -2.05 20.93
N ALA A 53 -19.34 -1.13 20.56
CA ALA A 53 -18.96 0.26 20.37
C ALA A 53 -18.36 0.82 21.68
N PRO A 54 -17.22 1.53 21.62
CA PRO A 54 -16.65 2.15 22.81
C PRO A 54 -17.62 3.22 23.31
N VAL A 55 -18.05 3.10 24.56
CA VAL A 55 -18.81 4.17 25.24
C VAL A 55 -17.84 5.22 25.76
N PHE A 56 -18.16 6.49 25.52
CA PHE A 56 -17.42 7.63 26.07
C PHE A 56 -17.38 7.52 27.61
N LYS A 57 -16.17 7.52 28.18
CA LYS A 57 -16.00 7.83 29.60
C LYS A 57 -15.91 9.35 29.71
N ALA A 58 -16.78 9.96 30.53
CA ALA A 58 -16.67 11.37 30.84
C ALA A 58 -15.28 11.65 31.44
N TRP A 59 -14.51 12.55 30.80
CA TRP A 59 -13.22 12.98 31.30
C TRP A 59 -13.41 14.25 32.13
N PHE A 60 -13.35 14.11 33.45
CA PHE A 60 -13.32 15.25 34.37
C PHE A 60 -11.86 15.67 34.61
N LEU A 61 -11.53 16.94 34.36
CA LEU A 61 -10.24 17.53 34.72
C LEU A 61 -10.15 17.64 36.25
N SER A 62 -9.11 17.04 36.82
CA SER A 62 -8.79 17.08 38.25
C SER A 62 -7.30 17.40 38.44
N TYR A 63 -6.96 18.13 39.50
CA TYR A 63 -5.57 18.43 39.85
C TYR A 63 -4.83 17.16 40.28
N ILE A 64 -3.64 16.94 39.72
CA ILE A 64 -2.78 15.78 40.01
C ILE A 64 -2.20 15.92 41.43
N ASN A 65 -2.66 15.07 42.36
CA ASN A 65 -1.97 14.80 43.63
C ASN A 65 -1.06 13.56 43.44
N PRO A 66 0.26 13.66 43.67
CA PRO A 66 1.17 12.55 43.41
C PRO A 66 1.31 11.65 44.65
N VAL A 67 0.38 10.72 44.91
CA VAL A 67 0.62 9.64 45.89
C VAL A 67 -0.04 8.30 45.49
N GLN A 68 0.84 7.33 45.27
CA GLN A 68 0.77 5.87 45.42
C GLN A 68 -0.12 4.98 44.53
N LYS A 69 0.59 4.07 43.85
CA LYS A 69 0.15 2.74 43.44
C LYS A 69 -0.49 1.99 44.62
N TYR A 70 -1.74 1.60 44.45
CA TYR A 70 -2.30 0.38 45.03
C TYR A 70 -3.02 -0.36 43.91
N GLU A 71 -2.53 -1.55 43.58
CA GLU A 71 -3.35 -2.55 42.91
C GLU A 71 -4.52 -2.89 43.82
N ASN A 72 -5.74 -2.88 43.28
CA ASN A 72 -6.84 -3.64 43.83
C ASN A 72 -7.76 -4.06 42.68
N ASN A 73 -7.81 -5.37 42.47
CA ASN A 73 -8.88 -6.07 41.76
C ASN A 73 -10.23 -5.70 42.38
N LEU A 74 -11.09 -4.98 41.65
CA LEU A 74 -12.53 -5.08 41.86
C LEU A 74 -13.26 -4.89 40.53
N SER A 75 -13.58 -6.05 39.95
CA SER A 75 -14.73 -6.28 39.10
C SER A 75 -15.99 -5.60 39.64
N THR A 76 -16.59 -4.70 38.86
CA THR A 76 -18.03 -4.42 38.94
C THR A 76 -18.62 -4.55 37.55
N LEU A 77 -19.08 -5.77 37.30
CA LEU A 77 -20.00 -6.14 36.24
C LEU A 77 -21.27 -5.28 36.36
N ASN A 78 -21.63 -4.55 35.31
CA ASN A 78 -23.03 -4.18 35.08
C ASN A 78 -23.58 -5.17 34.07
N THR A 79 -24.12 -6.26 34.60
CA THR A 79 -24.94 -7.21 33.87
C THR A 79 -26.26 -6.57 33.51
N ILE A 80 -26.73 -6.81 32.28
CA ILE A 80 -28.16 -6.88 32.01
C ILE A 80 -28.50 -8.37 31.99
N GLN A 81 -29.26 -8.77 33.01
CA GLN A 81 -30.01 -10.03 33.13
C GLN A 81 -30.48 -10.56 31.77
N SER A 82 -29.98 -11.71 31.31
CA SER A 82 -30.45 -13.09 31.58
C SER A 82 -31.72 -13.49 30.82
N TYR A 83 -31.57 -14.45 29.90
CA TYR A 83 -32.54 -15.53 29.71
C TYR A 83 -31.78 -16.86 29.59
N SER A 84 -32.37 -17.86 30.22
CA SER A 84 -31.82 -19.18 30.51
C SER A 84 -32.64 -20.28 29.81
N PHE A 85 -32.02 -21.47 29.70
CA PHE A 85 -32.60 -22.82 29.58
C PHE A 85 -32.99 -23.42 28.21
N ASP A 86 -32.14 -24.39 27.83
CA ASP A 86 -32.40 -25.80 27.43
C ASP A 86 -33.19 -26.25 26.19
N LYS A 87 -32.48 -27.11 25.42
CA LYS A 87 -32.88 -28.30 24.61
C LYS A 87 -34.08 -28.22 23.66
N LYS A 88 -33.81 -28.43 22.36
CA LYS A 88 -34.14 -29.67 21.61
C LYS A 88 -33.81 -29.60 20.11
N LEU A 89 -33.68 -30.80 19.52
CA LEU A 89 -33.54 -31.18 18.10
C LEU A 89 -32.14 -31.23 17.46
N GLU A 90 -31.38 -32.19 17.98
CA GLU A 90 -30.74 -33.25 17.20
C GLU A 90 -31.68 -33.85 16.12
N GLY A 91 -31.15 -34.10 14.92
CA GLY A 91 -31.71 -35.04 13.94
C GLY A 91 -32.54 -34.47 12.80
N LYS A 92 -31.89 -34.13 11.68
CA LYS A 92 -32.38 -34.40 10.32
C LYS A 92 -31.20 -34.61 9.36
N VAL A 93 -30.83 -35.87 9.15
CA VAL A 93 -30.06 -36.31 7.97
C VAL A 93 -31.00 -37.13 7.10
N ALA A 94 -31.08 -36.85 5.79
CA ALA A 94 -31.30 -37.84 4.73
C ALA A 94 -31.37 -37.18 3.34
N GLY A 95 -30.58 -37.71 2.39
CA GLY A 95 -30.94 -37.72 0.96
C GLY A 95 -30.20 -36.74 0.05
N ALA A 96 -28.97 -37.08 -0.35
CA ALA A 96 -28.45 -36.71 -1.67
C ALA A 96 -27.48 -37.80 -2.14
N GLU A 97 -27.95 -38.65 -3.06
CA GLU A 97 -27.12 -39.64 -3.74
C GLU A 97 -26.08 -38.96 -4.62
N VAL A 98 -24.83 -39.39 -4.45
CA VAL A 98 -23.77 -39.19 -5.44
C VAL A 98 -23.90 -40.33 -6.45
N ARG A 99 -24.17 -39.99 -7.72
CA ARG A 99 -23.93 -40.89 -8.85
C ARG A 99 -22.92 -40.27 -9.78
N SER A 100 -21.68 -40.71 -9.66
CA SER A 100 -20.70 -40.68 -10.72
C SER A 100 -20.99 -41.83 -11.70
N GLN A 101 -21.00 -41.54 -12.99
CA GLN A 101 -20.73 -42.53 -14.02
C GLN A 101 -19.68 -41.97 -14.98
N TYR A 102 -18.59 -42.72 -15.07
CA TYR A 102 -17.43 -42.50 -15.91
C TYR A 102 -17.68 -42.90 -17.36
N PHE A 103 -16.70 -42.50 -18.20
CA PHE A 103 -16.34 -42.99 -19.53
C PHE A 103 -16.95 -42.27 -20.74
N ALA A 104 -16.32 -41.15 -21.11
CA ALA A 104 -15.96 -40.96 -22.51
C ALA A 104 -14.43 -41.18 -22.64
N LYS A 105 -14.10 -42.10 -23.53
CA LYS A 105 -12.76 -42.57 -23.92
C LYS A 105 -11.78 -41.40 -24.14
N ALA A 106 -10.55 -41.52 -23.65
CA ALA A 106 -9.44 -40.68 -24.09
C ALA A 106 -9.25 -40.84 -25.61
N GLY A 107 -9.22 -39.71 -26.34
CA GLY A 107 -9.08 -39.68 -27.80
C GLY A 107 -10.37 -39.43 -28.61
N ALA A 108 -11.48 -39.00 -27.99
CA ALA A 108 -12.67 -38.58 -28.73
C ALA A 108 -12.58 -37.09 -29.12
N GLU A 109 -12.51 -36.80 -30.42
CA GLU A 109 -12.63 -35.45 -30.96
C GLU A 109 -14.00 -34.86 -30.57
N THR A 110 -13.99 -33.76 -29.83
CA THR A 110 -15.21 -33.04 -29.46
C THR A 110 -15.64 -32.17 -30.64
N THR A 111 -16.68 -32.57 -31.37
CA THR A 111 -17.24 -31.78 -32.49
C THR A 111 -18.35 -30.85 -31.97
N VAL A 112 -18.07 -29.56 -31.89
CA VAL A 112 -19.08 -28.54 -31.56
C VAL A 112 -19.74 -28.04 -32.84
N ARG A 113 -21.04 -28.31 -33.01
CA ARG A 113 -21.84 -27.83 -34.15
C ARG A 113 -22.73 -26.66 -33.72
N LEU A 114 -22.52 -25.49 -34.31
CA LEU A 114 -23.37 -24.32 -34.11
C LEU A 114 -24.63 -24.47 -34.97
N ARG A 115 -25.74 -24.86 -34.36
CA ARG A 115 -27.02 -25.02 -35.06
C ARG A 115 -27.68 -23.65 -35.24
N GLY A 116 -27.67 -23.14 -36.47
CA GLY A 116 -28.32 -21.87 -36.80
C GLY A 116 -28.17 -21.41 -38.25
N ALA A 117 -28.38 -22.30 -39.24
CA ALA A 117 -28.66 -21.87 -40.61
C ALA A 117 -29.31 -23.04 -41.38
N ASN A 118 -30.50 -22.79 -41.94
CA ASN A 118 -31.12 -23.67 -42.92
C ASN A 118 -30.26 -23.66 -44.19
N GLY A 119 -29.60 -24.78 -44.52
CA GLY A 119 -28.83 -24.88 -45.76
C GLY A 119 -28.19 -26.26 -45.91
N LEU A 120 -28.55 -26.93 -46.99
CA LEU A 120 -28.09 -28.27 -47.35
C LEU A 120 -26.55 -28.37 -47.43
N GLY A 121 -25.99 -29.35 -46.74
CA GLY A 121 -24.86 -30.13 -47.25
C GLY A 121 -23.46 -29.51 -47.23
N THR A 122 -22.95 -29.09 -46.07
CA THR A 122 -21.50 -29.14 -45.80
C THR A 122 -21.25 -29.50 -44.34
N SER A 123 -20.61 -30.64 -44.09
CA SER A 123 -20.13 -31.05 -42.77
C SER A 123 -18.94 -30.19 -42.33
N GLY A 124 -19.16 -28.91 -42.07
CA GLY A 124 -18.12 -27.98 -41.66
C GLY A 124 -18.13 -27.75 -40.16
N ASN A 125 -16.99 -27.93 -39.51
CA ASN A 125 -16.79 -27.56 -38.11
C ASN A 125 -16.65 -26.04 -37.98
N ALA A 126 -16.96 -25.48 -36.80
CA ALA A 126 -16.66 -24.09 -36.50
C ALA A 126 -15.14 -23.89 -36.38
N LEU A 127 -14.64 -22.73 -36.79
CA LEU A 127 -13.21 -22.40 -36.68
C LEU A 127 -12.86 -22.02 -35.23
N TYR A 128 -11.87 -22.67 -34.64
CA TYR A 128 -11.35 -22.29 -33.32
C TYR A 128 -10.24 -21.25 -33.47
N ILE A 129 -10.28 -20.21 -32.64
CA ILE A 129 -9.32 -19.11 -32.66
C ILE A 129 -8.85 -18.89 -31.23
N VAL A 130 -7.55 -18.98 -30.99
CA VAL A 130 -6.96 -18.81 -29.67
C VAL A 130 -6.00 -17.63 -29.71
N ASN A 131 -6.25 -16.62 -28.87
CA ASN A 131 -5.47 -15.37 -28.84
C ASN A 131 -5.29 -14.74 -30.24
N GLY A 132 -6.36 -14.80 -31.06
CA GLY A 132 -6.36 -14.27 -32.43
C GLY A 132 -5.74 -15.18 -33.49
N ILE A 133 -5.19 -16.35 -33.11
CA ILE A 133 -4.56 -17.31 -34.02
C ILE A 133 -5.55 -18.45 -34.33
N PRO A 134 -5.90 -18.70 -35.61
CA PRO A 134 -6.72 -19.85 -36.00
C PRO A 134 -6.01 -21.17 -35.69
N MET A 135 -6.71 -22.10 -35.05
CA MET A 135 -6.19 -23.43 -34.73
C MET A 135 -6.57 -24.47 -35.78
N ASN A 136 -5.73 -25.50 -35.88
CA ASN A 136 -6.01 -26.68 -36.69
C ASN A 136 -6.99 -27.62 -35.97
N GLU A 137 -7.73 -28.42 -36.74
CA GLU A 137 -8.62 -29.45 -36.19
C GLU A 137 -7.81 -30.44 -35.32
N GLY A 138 -8.27 -30.69 -34.08
CA GLY A 138 -7.61 -31.57 -33.12
C GLY A 138 -6.78 -30.87 -32.02
N SER A 139 -6.27 -29.66 -32.27
CA SER A 139 -5.43 -28.92 -31.29
C SER A 139 -6.20 -28.30 -30.12
N MET A 140 -7.53 -28.42 -30.10
CA MET A 140 -8.39 -27.94 -29.01
C MET A 140 -8.17 -28.73 -27.71
N GLY A 141 -7.77 -30.00 -27.80
CA GLY A 141 -7.52 -30.84 -26.63
C GLY A 141 -6.29 -30.42 -25.80
N ASP A 142 -5.41 -29.61 -26.37
CA ASP A 142 -4.18 -29.14 -25.73
C ASP A 142 -4.41 -27.89 -24.86
N ILE A 143 -5.59 -27.28 -24.96
CA ILE A 143 -5.95 -26.10 -24.16
C ILE A 143 -6.44 -26.56 -22.79
N ASN A 144 -5.72 -26.19 -21.73
CA ASN A 144 -6.22 -26.36 -20.38
C ASN A 144 -7.44 -25.43 -20.15
N PRO A 145 -8.64 -25.95 -19.82
CA PRO A 145 -9.83 -25.12 -19.57
C PRO A 145 -9.63 -24.06 -18.47
N ASP A 146 -8.77 -24.30 -17.48
CA ASP A 146 -8.51 -23.35 -16.39
C ASP A 146 -7.80 -22.07 -16.86
N ASN A 147 -7.16 -22.12 -18.04
CA ASN A 147 -6.46 -21.00 -18.68
C ASN A 147 -7.36 -20.18 -19.61
N ILE A 148 -8.64 -20.54 -19.78
CA ILE A 148 -9.58 -19.79 -20.61
C ILE A 148 -10.07 -18.56 -19.81
N LYS A 149 -9.85 -17.36 -20.37
CA LYS A 149 -10.35 -16.09 -19.84
C LYS A 149 -11.76 -15.79 -20.34
N ASP A 150 -11.97 -15.94 -21.64
CA ASP A 150 -13.25 -15.67 -22.30
C ASP A 150 -13.46 -16.61 -23.47
N LEU A 151 -14.71 -16.93 -23.76
CA LEU A 151 -15.14 -17.73 -24.90
C LEU A 151 -16.31 -17.04 -25.58
N GLN A 152 -16.04 -16.54 -26.79
CA GLN A 152 -17.03 -15.89 -27.63
C GLN A 152 -17.38 -16.77 -28.83
N VAL A 153 -18.67 -16.92 -29.10
CA VAL A 153 -19.17 -17.63 -30.28
C VAL A 153 -19.61 -16.63 -31.33
N LEU A 154 -18.95 -16.65 -32.49
CA LEU A 154 -19.27 -15.82 -33.64
C LEU A 154 -20.07 -16.64 -34.67
N GLN A 155 -21.17 -16.06 -35.13
CA GLN A 155 -22.00 -16.63 -36.19
C GLN A 155 -21.32 -16.51 -37.56
N GLY A 156 -21.63 -17.43 -38.49
CA GLY A 156 -20.98 -17.55 -39.81
C GLY A 156 -20.72 -16.23 -40.55
N PRO A 157 -21.72 -15.34 -40.73
CA PRO A 157 -21.51 -14.05 -41.41
C PRO A 157 -20.51 -13.12 -40.69
N ALA A 158 -20.61 -13.03 -39.36
CA ALA A 158 -19.73 -12.18 -38.55
C ALA A 158 -18.31 -12.75 -38.44
N ALA A 159 -18.20 -14.08 -38.31
CA ALA A 159 -16.92 -14.78 -38.23
C ALA A 159 -16.16 -14.72 -39.58
N SER A 160 -16.87 -14.87 -40.70
CA SER A 160 -16.28 -14.80 -42.05
C SER A 160 -15.77 -13.42 -42.40
N ALA A 161 -16.40 -12.36 -41.89
CA ALA A 161 -15.96 -10.99 -42.10
C ALA A 161 -14.58 -10.70 -41.48
N ILE A 162 -14.23 -11.41 -40.39
CA ILE A 162 -12.98 -11.19 -39.65
C ILE A 162 -11.92 -12.24 -40.01
N TYR A 163 -12.32 -13.51 -40.16
CA TYR A 163 -11.40 -14.65 -40.29
C TYR A 163 -11.48 -15.37 -41.65
N GLY A 164 -12.25 -14.82 -42.59
CA GLY A 164 -12.34 -15.27 -43.98
C GLY A 164 -13.15 -16.56 -44.16
N ALA A 165 -13.06 -17.15 -45.36
CA ALA A 165 -13.91 -18.27 -45.78
C ALA A 165 -13.85 -19.51 -44.88
N ARG A 166 -12.76 -19.70 -44.12
CA ARG A 166 -12.61 -20.81 -43.16
C ARG A 166 -13.57 -20.72 -41.97
N ALA A 167 -14.11 -19.53 -41.70
CA ALA A 167 -15.08 -19.28 -40.64
C ALA A 167 -16.53 -19.20 -41.15
N SER A 168 -16.81 -19.68 -42.36
CA SER A 168 -18.16 -19.69 -42.97
C SER A 168 -19.20 -20.41 -42.12
N ASN A 169 -18.76 -21.42 -41.35
CA ASN A 169 -19.60 -22.20 -40.45
C ASN A 169 -19.64 -21.64 -39.01
N GLY A 170 -19.11 -20.43 -38.81
CA GLY A 170 -18.93 -19.78 -37.51
C GLY A 170 -17.53 -19.97 -36.94
N ALA A 171 -17.22 -19.21 -35.89
CA ALA A 171 -15.96 -19.32 -35.16
C ALA A 171 -16.18 -19.30 -33.65
N ILE A 172 -15.34 -20.01 -32.91
CA ILE A 172 -15.25 -19.95 -31.44
C ILE A 172 -13.93 -19.25 -31.11
N VAL A 173 -14.03 -18.02 -30.61
CA VAL A 173 -12.90 -17.20 -30.20
C VAL A 173 -12.66 -17.46 -28.71
N ILE A 174 -11.48 -17.96 -28.41
CA ILE A 174 -11.01 -18.27 -27.07
C ILE A 174 -9.89 -17.28 -26.76
N THR A 175 -10.06 -16.52 -25.69
CA THR A 175 -9.00 -15.70 -25.14
C THR A 175 -8.41 -16.44 -23.94
N LEU A 176 -7.11 -16.68 -23.94
CA LEU A 176 -6.41 -17.27 -22.80
C LEU A 176 -5.99 -16.18 -21.82
N LYS A 177 -5.84 -16.57 -20.55
CA LYS A 177 -5.20 -15.75 -19.52
C LYS A 177 -3.71 -15.58 -19.89
N ASP A 178 -3.21 -14.35 -19.86
CA ASP A 178 -1.83 -14.02 -20.27
C ASP A 178 -1.07 -13.25 -19.17
N GLY A 179 -1.79 -12.40 -18.42
CA GLY A 179 -1.23 -11.61 -17.31
C GLY A 179 -1.65 -12.12 -15.93
N LEU A 180 -0.90 -11.72 -14.89
CA LEU A 180 -1.22 -12.02 -13.49
C LEU A 180 -2.65 -11.59 -13.11
N ASP A 181 -3.10 -10.46 -13.64
CA ASP A 181 -4.43 -9.90 -13.37
C ASP A 181 -5.57 -10.80 -13.85
N ASP A 182 -5.34 -11.64 -14.87
CA ASP A 182 -6.34 -12.59 -15.37
C ASP A 182 -6.55 -13.78 -14.40
N TYR A 183 -5.62 -13.98 -13.46
CA TYR A 183 -5.67 -15.01 -12.45
C TYR A 183 -6.06 -14.49 -11.08
N ILE A 184 -6.25 -13.18 -10.90
CA ILE A 184 -6.53 -12.59 -9.59
C ILE A 184 -7.81 -11.77 -9.65
N SER A 185 -8.86 -12.30 -9.02
CA SER A 185 -10.10 -11.55 -8.83
C SER A 185 -10.12 -10.90 -7.45
N VAL A 186 -10.61 -9.67 -7.37
CA VAL A 186 -10.78 -8.94 -6.11
C VAL A 186 -12.27 -8.75 -5.87
N ALA A 187 -12.75 -9.27 -4.75
CA ALA A 187 -14.08 -8.98 -4.23
C ALA A 187 -13.94 -7.93 -3.14
N ASP A 188 -14.32 -6.70 -3.45
CA ASP A 188 -14.42 -5.61 -2.51
C ASP A 188 -15.80 -5.64 -1.85
N ARG A 189 -15.85 -5.89 -0.54
CA ARG A 189 -17.07 -5.92 0.26
C ARG A 189 -16.95 -4.85 1.33
N GLU A 190 -18.08 -4.34 1.80
CA GLU A 190 -18.18 -3.21 2.73
C GLU A 190 -17.29 -3.33 3.99
N LEU A 191 -16.91 -4.55 4.39
CA LEU A 191 -16.11 -4.83 5.57
C LEU A 191 -14.80 -5.59 5.29
N ASP A 192 -14.59 -6.10 4.07
CA ASP A 192 -13.43 -6.93 3.74
C ASP A 192 -13.08 -6.90 2.24
N VAL A 193 -11.79 -6.98 1.94
CA VAL A 193 -11.29 -7.17 0.58
C VAL A 193 -10.77 -8.60 0.48
N THR A 194 -11.33 -9.39 -0.43
CA THR A 194 -10.93 -10.77 -0.69
C THR A 194 -10.24 -10.89 -2.05
N PHE A 195 -9.01 -11.40 -2.06
CA PHE A 195 -8.23 -11.71 -3.27
C PHE A 195 -8.33 -13.20 -3.57
N ASN A 196 -9.00 -13.59 -4.67
CA ASN A 196 -8.99 -14.97 -5.13
C ASN A 196 -7.95 -15.13 -6.23
N ILE A 197 -7.01 -16.03 -5.99
CA ILE A 197 -5.86 -16.29 -6.84
C ILE A 197 -6.04 -17.67 -7.48
N ASP A 198 -6.33 -17.67 -8.77
CA ASP A 198 -6.49 -18.86 -9.61
C ASP A 198 -5.16 -19.45 -10.09
N LEU A 199 -4.02 -18.86 -9.71
CA LEU A 199 -2.69 -19.44 -9.95
C LEU A 199 -2.42 -20.56 -8.94
N PRO A 200 -1.99 -21.74 -9.40
CA PRO A 200 -1.65 -22.85 -8.52
C PRO A 200 -0.34 -22.54 -7.77
N TYR A 201 -0.40 -22.47 -6.45
CA TYR A 201 0.78 -22.31 -5.60
C TYR A 201 1.10 -23.61 -4.87
N ASP A 202 2.39 -23.93 -4.80
CA ASP A 202 2.91 -24.96 -3.90
C ASP A 202 3.28 -24.29 -2.57
N VAL A 203 2.61 -24.69 -1.49
CA VAL A 203 2.85 -24.16 -0.15
C VAL A 203 3.33 -25.31 0.76
N PRO A 204 4.66 -25.51 0.86
CA PRO A 204 5.23 -26.58 1.66
C PRO A 204 5.03 -26.34 3.17
N THR A 205 4.91 -27.41 3.93
CA THR A 205 4.80 -27.41 5.40
C THR A 205 6.18 -27.25 6.05
N ASN A 206 6.96 -26.27 5.63
CA ASN A 206 8.30 -26.03 6.18
C ASN A 206 8.37 -24.79 7.08
N GLY A 207 7.22 -24.12 7.30
CA GLY A 207 7.14 -22.86 8.04
C GLY A 207 7.86 -21.68 7.37
N LYS A 208 8.44 -21.85 6.17
CA LYS A 208 9.10 -20.79 5.41
C LYS A 208 8.05 -20.01 4.62
N ALA A 209 8.03 -18.70 4.81
CA ALA A 209 7.16 -17.82 4.06
C ALA A 209 7.42 -17.94 2.55
N GLN A 210 6.38 -18.30 1.80
CA GLN A 210 6.34 -18.18 0.34
C GLN A 210 5.72 -16.82 -0.02
N SER A 211 6.31 -16.10 -0.96
CA SER A 211 5.76 -14.84 -1.46
C SER A 211 4.93 -15.08 -2.72
N ALA A 212 3.65 -14.71 -2.68
CA ALA A 212 2.81 -14.63 -3.87
C ALA A 212 2.65 -13.16 -4.28
N THR A 213 2.80 -12.88 -5.58
CA THR A 213 2.43 -11.56 -6.12
C THR A 213 0.93 -11.53 -6.32
N LEU A 214 0.29 -10.48 -5.82
CA LEU A 214 -1.16 -10.30 -5.87
C LEU A 214 -1.57 -9.34 -6.98
N LYS A 215 -0.86 -8.21 -7.14
CA LYS A 215 -1.10 -7.22 -8.19
C LYS A 215 0.16 -6.45 -8.48
N GLU A 216 0.30 -5.95 -9.70
CA GLU A 216 1.35 -5.00 -10.09
C GLU A 216 0.72 -3.76 -10.72
N TYR A 217 1.18 -2.59 -10.30
CA TYR A 217 0.78 -1.32 -10.87
C TYR A 217 2.01 -0.52 -11.28
N ASP A 218 2.00 0.03 -12.48
CA ASP A 218 2.93 1.08 -12.88
C ASP A 218 2.26 2.43 -12.61
N VAL A 219 2.71 3.08 -11.53
CA VAL A 219 2.06 4.27 -10.98
C VAL A 219 2.85 5.51 -11.37
N PRO A 220 2.24 6.51 -12.02
CA PRO A 220 2.87 7.82 -12.21
C PRO A 220 3.24 8.42 -10.86
N ALA A 221 4.51 8.76 -10.66
CA ALA A 221 4.99 9.29 -9.40
C ALA A 221 5.90 10.50 -9.63
N THR A 222 5.75 11.51 -8.78
CA THR A 222 6.65 12.67 -8.75
C THR A 222 7.64 12.50 -7.60
N TYR A 223 8.93 12.57 -7.88
CA TYR A 223 9.95 12.36 -6.87
C TYR A 223 10.48 13.68 -6.31
N LYS A 224 10.52 13.77 -4.98
CA LYS A 224 11.06 14.92 -4.26
C LYS A 224 11.89 14.47 -3.07
N TYR A 225 12.86 15.29 -2.69
CA TYR A 225 13.62 15.10 -1.47
C TYR A 225 12.95 15.82 -0.30
N TYR A 226 13.06 15.24 0.89
CA TYR A 226 12.53 15.78 2.13
C TYR A 226 13.58 15.69 3.23
N ALA A 227 13.72 16.75 4.03
CA ALA A 227 14.64 16.76 5.16
C ALA A 227 14.13 17.62 6.31
N VAL A 228 14.33 17.13 7.54
CA VAL A 228 14.04 17.86 8.79
C VAL A 228 15.24 17.77 9.72
N PRO A 229 16.32 18.54 9.48
CA PRO A 229 17.61 18.33 10.13
C PRO A 229 17.62 18.55 11.65
N LYS A 230 16.56 19.13 12.22
CA LYS A 230 16.32 19.17 13.66
C LYS A 230 15.96 17.79 14.25
N LEU A 231 15.26 16.95 13.48
CA LEU A 231 14.81 15.61 13.88
C LEU A 231 15.73 14.51 13.34
N ASP A 232 16.03 14.56 12.04
CA ASP A 232 16.93 13.63 11.35
C ASP A 232 17.75 14.39 10.31
N LYS A 233 19.07 14.22 10.35
CA LYS A 233 20.02 14.92 9.47
C LYS A 233 20.07 14.33 8.06
N ASP A 234 19.49 13.16 7.86
CA ASP A 234 19.46 12.52 6.55
C ASP A 234 18.36 13.12 5.65
N ALA A 235 18.63 13.15 4.34
CA ALA A 235 17.64 13.46 3.33
C ALA A 235 16.92 12.18 2.88
N PHE A 236 15.60 12.28 2.71
CA PHE A 236 14.73 11.18 2.30
C PHE A 236 14.22 11.44 0.90
N LEU A 237 14.24 10.41 0.04
CA LEU A 237 13.54 10.44 -1.24
C LEU A 237 12.08 10.06 -1.00
N LEU A 238 11.15 10.85 -1.51
CA LEU A 238 9.71 10.59 -1.48
C LEU A 238 9.21 10.43 -2.91
N ALA A 239 8.33 9.45 -3.12
CA ALA A 239 7.52 9.31 -4.32
C ALA A 239 6.10 9.80 -4.00
N GLU A 240 5.67 10.86 -4.64
CA GLU A 240 4.33 11.43 -4.52
C GLU A 240 3.43 10.84 -5.60
N VAL A 241 2.32 10.25 -5.16
CA VAL A 241 1.32 9.60 -6.01
C VAL A 241 -0.01 10.33 -5.82
N ALA A 242 -0.56 10.91 -6.89
CA ALA A 242 -1.82 11.65 -6.85
C ALA A 242 -3.04 10.73 -6.95
N ASP A 243 -3.12 9.88 -7.96
CA ASP A 243 -4.29 9.01 -8.20
C ASP A 243 -4.24 7.71 -7.37
N TRP A 244 -4.02 7.83 -6.07
CA TRP A 244 -3.79 6.69 -5.19
C TRP A 244 -5.09 5.96 -4.79
N GLU A 245 -6.24 6.63 -4.84
CA GLU A 245 -7.54 6.07 -4.45
C GLU A 245 -7.90 4.84 -5.30
N GLY A 246 -7.63 4.88 -6.61
CA GLY A 246 -7.88 3.77 -7.52
C GLY A 246 -6.99 2.53 -7.29
N LEU A 247 -5.97 2.64 -6.44
CA LEU A 247 -5.07 1.53 -6.12
C LEU A 247 -5.61 0.64 -4.99
N ASN A 248 -6.64 1.08 -4.26
CA ASN A 248 -7.20 0.41 -3.08
C ASN A 248 -6.11 -0.05 -2.11
N LEU A 249 -5.16 0.85 -1.80
CA LEU A 249 -4.06 0.54 -0.91
C LEU A 249 -4.57 0.22 0.49
N LEU A 250 -4.05 -0.85 1.07
CA LEU A 250 -4.28 -1.25 2.45
C LEU A 250 -3.06 -0.90 3.31
N PRO A 251 -3.25 -0.53 4.60
CA PRO A 251 -2.13 -0.27 5.49
C PRO A 251 -1.18 -1.47 5.57
N GLY A 252 0.14 -1.26 5.45
CA GLY A 252 1.10 -2.37 5.48
C GLY A 252 2.55 -2.00 5.26
N GLU A 253 3.46 -2.94 5.56
CA GLU A 253 4.89 -2.79 5.29
C GLU A 253 5.17 -2.79 3.79
N ALA A 254 6.12 -1.95 3.36
CA ALA A 254 6.62 -1.89 1.99
C ALA A 254 8.14 -2.05 1.97
N ASN A 255 8.65 -2.95 1.14
CA ASN A 255 10.06 -3.02 0.79
C ASN A 255 10.35 -1.96 -0.26
N ILE A 256 11.47 -1.27 -0.13
CA ILE A 256 11.85 -0.19 -1.04
C ILE A 256 13.05 -0.64 -1.86
N ILE A 257 12.91 -0.58 -3.17
CA ILE A 257 13.97 -0.86 -4.14
C ILE A 257 14.11 0.34 -5.07
N PHE A 258 15.31 0.92 -5.12
CA PHE A 258 15.63 2.05 -5.99
C PHE A 258 16.88 1.75 -6.80
N GLU A 259 16.86 2.03 -8.11
CA GLU A 259 17.98 1.73 -9.03
C GLU A 259 18.42 0.25 -8.94
N GLY A 260 17.47 -0.67 -8.74
CA GLY A 260 17.71 -2.10 -8.57
C GLY A 260 18.31 -2.51 -7.21
N THR A 261 18.53 -1.57 -6.29
CA THR A 261 19.10 -1.81 -4.96
C THR A 261 18.03 -1.76 -3.88
N TYR A 262 18.00 -2.73 -2.97
CA TYR A 262 17.15 -2.67 -1.78
C TYR A 262 17.70 -1.65 -0.78
N ILE A 263 16.88 -0.65 -0.44
CA ILE A 263 17.31 0.49 0.39
C ILE A 263 16.64 0.52 1.76
N GLY A 264 15.61 -0.28 1.99
CA GLY A 264 15.00 -0.44 3.30
C GLY A 264 13.52 -0.79 3.24
N LYS A 265 12.84 -0.49 4.35
CA LYS A 265 11.39 -0.64 4.48
C LYS A 265 10.74 0.70 4.80
N SER A 266 9.51 0.86 4.34
CA SER A 266 8.58 1.89 4.78
C SER A 266 7.26 1.25 5.20
N PHE A 267 6.34 2.06 5.71
CA PHE A 267 4.98 1.66 6.00
C PHE A 267 4.05 2.52 5.15
N ILE A 268 3.12 1.87 4.45
CA ILE A 268 2.07 2.55 3.70
C ILE A 268 0.89 2.70 4.65
N ASP A 269 0.44 3.94 4.83
CA ASP A 269 -0.76 4.28 5.57
C ASP A 269 -1.68 5.13 4.68
N PRO A 270 -2.72 4.54 4.08
CA PRO A 270 -3.66 5.23 3.20
C PRO A 270 -4.68 6.09 3.96
N SER A 271 -4.64 6.16 5.30
CA SER A 271 -5.60 6.94 6.10
C SER A 271 -5.45 8.47 5.99
N SER A 272 -4.61 8.95 5.07
CA SER A 272 -4.39 10.38 4.86
C SER A 272 -5.51 10.99 4.03
N THR A 273 -6.16 12.04 4.54
CA THR A 273 -7.18 12.84 3.84
C THR A 273 -6.59 13.75 2.75
N GLN A 274 -5.48 13.35 2.12
CA GLN A 274 -4.79 14.17 1.12
C GLN A 274 -4.97 13.57 -0.28
N ASP A 275 -5.13 14.44 -1.26
CA ASP A 275 -5.21 14.09 -2.70
C ASP A 275 -3.92 13.45 -3.24
N THR A 276 -2.87 13.35 -2.41
CA THR A 276 -1.61 12.70 -2.77
C THR A 276 -1.09 11.87 -1.60
N VAL A 277 -0.57 10.69 -1.88
CA VAL A 277 0.17 9.88 -0.92
C VAL A 277 1.67 10.05 -1.13
N ASN A 278 2.38 10.35 -0.05
CA ASN A 278 3.84 10.43 -0.06
C ASN A 278 4.44 9.10 0.42
N LEU A 279 4.95 8.31 -0.53
CA LEU A 279 5.64 7.05 -0.24
C LEU A 279 7.11 7.33 0.04
N THR A 280 7.56 7.01 1.25
CA THR A 280 8.97 7.15 1.59
C THR A 280 9.79 6.09 0.87
N MET A 281 10.67 6.54 -0.02
CA MET A 281 11.61 5.72 -0.78
C MET A 281 12.98 5.66 -0.08
N GLY A 282 13.06 5.92 1.23
CA GLY A 282 14.29 5.75 2.01
C GLY A 282 15.27 6.93 1.94
N ARG A 283 16.43 6.74 2.59
CA ARG A 283 17.46 7.76 2.78
C ARG A 283 18.44 7.78 1.59
N ASP A 284 18.82 8.96 1.12
CA ASP A 284 19.86 9.12 0.10
C ASP A 284 21.03 9.95 0.64
N LYS A 285 22.10 9.27 1.05
CA LYS A 285 23.31 9.90 1.61
C LYS A 285 24.05 10.81 0.62
N ARG A 286 23.71 10.78 -0.68
CA ARG A 286 24.29 11.67 -1.69
C ARG A 286 23.75 13.10 -1.56
N VAL A 287 22.58 13.29 -0.95
CA VAL A 287 22.03 14.61 -0.61
C VAL A 287 22.35 14.89 0.86
N VAL A 288 23.33 15.76 1.10
CA VAL A 288 23.87 15.99 2.45
C VAL A 288 23.22 17.23 3.04
N VAL A 289 22.56 17.06 4.19
CA VAL A 289 21.97 18.16 4.96
C VAL A 289 22.74 18.33 6.27
N LYS A 290 23.12 19.56 6.58
CA LYS A 290 23.78 19.93 7.84
C LYS A 290 23.01 21.07 8.49
N ARG A 291 22.83 20.99 9.81
CA ARG A 291 22.27 22.05 10.65
C ARG A 291 23.24 22.36 11.76
N GLU A 292 23.78 23.57 11.75
CA GLU A 292 24.86 23.99 12.66
C GLU A 292 24.45 25.28 13.38
N LYS A 293 24.68 25.33 14.69
CA LYS A 293 24.40 26.54 15.48
C LYS A 293 25.50 27.57 15.22
N ALA A 294 25.12 28.73 14.69
CA ALA A 294 26.04 29.82 14.42
C ALA A 294 26.35 30.57 15.74
N LYS A 295 27.51 30.27 16.33
CA LYS A 295 27.92 30.80 17.65
C LYS A 295 28.05 32.32 17.66
N ASP A 296 28.61 32.90 16.61
CA ASP A 296 28.86 34.35 16.52
C ASP A 296 27.57 35.19 16.49
N TYR A 297 26.45 34.58 16.11
CA TYR A 297 25.14 35.23 16.02
C TYR A 297 24.22 34.84 17.19
N SER A 298 24.56 33.78 17.93
CA SER A 298 23.80 33.35 19.10
C SER A 298 24.26 34.13 20.32
N ALA A 299 23.37 34.90 20.94
CA ALA A 299 23.70 35.76 22.08
C ALA A 299 22.68 35.61 23.21
N VAL A 300 23.12 35.75 24.44
CA VAL A 300 22.26 35.91 25.62
C VAL A 300 22.38 37.35 26.08
N LYS A 301 21.27 38.07 26.10
CA LYS A 301 21.18 39.44 26.63
C LYS A 301 20.30 39.46 27.87
N PHE A 302 20.82 39.99 28.96
CA PHE A 302 20.04 40.22 30.17
C PHE A 302 19.32 41.57 30.06
N LEU A 303 18.00 41.55 30.28
CA LEU A 303 17.10 42.70 30.13
C LEU A 303 16.25 42.80 31.40
N GLY A 304 16.83 43.37 32.47
CA GLY A 304 16.16 43.53 33.76
C GLY A 304 15.85 42.20 34.47
N THR A 305 14.56 41.87 34.60
CA THR A 305 14.07 40.59 35.16
C THR A 305 14.04 39.47 34.13
N ASN A 306 14.14 39.79 32.84
CA ASN A 306 14.06 38.81 31.75
C ASN A 306 15.43 38.59 31.11
N LYS A 307 15.62 37.41 30.52
CA LYS A 307 16.73 37.11 29.61
C LYS A 307 16.18 36.89 28.20
N LYS A 308 16.83 37.47 27.19
CA LYS A 308 16.56 37.23 25.77
C LYS A 308 17.70 36.37 25.21
N GLN A 309 17.37 35.22 24.67
CA GLN A 309 18.33 34.34 24.00
C GLN A 309 18.03 34.32 22.51
N ILE A 310 19.07 34.55 21.70
CA ILE A 310 18.99 34.45 20.25
C ILE A 310 19.63 33.14 19.83
N PHE A 311 18.91 32.40 19.00
CA PHE A 311 19.36 31.15 18.40
C PHE A 311 19.44 31.35 16.90
N THR A 312 20.64 31.15 16.35
CA THR A 312 20.85 31.20 14.90
C THR A 312 21.40 29.86 14.43
N TYR A 313 20.77 29.29 13.42
CA TYR A 313 21.15 28.04 12.78
C TYR A 313 21.42 28.26 11.30
N ASP A 314 22.56 27.77 10.85
CA ASP A 314 22.91 27.68 9.44
C ASP A 314 22.58 26.26 8.96
N ILE A 315 21.70 26.17 7.97
CA ILE A 315 21.31 24.90 7.35
C ILE A 315 21.90 24.86 5.93
N THR A 316 22.71 23.85 5.66
CA THR A 316 23.36 23.66 4.36
C THR A 316 22.84 22.39 3.71
N VAL A 317 22.41 22.49 2.46
CA VAL A 317 21.99 21.37 1.62
C VAL A 317 22.95 21.26 0.44
N LYS A 318 23.59 20.10 0.28
CA LYS A 318 24.51 19.82 -0.81
C LYS A 318 23.99 18.68 -1.67
N ASN A 319 23.91 18.90 -2.97
CA ASN A 319 23.61 17.87 -3.95
C ASN A 319 24.90 17.22 -4.47
N ASN A 320 25.23 15.99 -4.06
CA ASN A 320 26.35 15.22 -4.66
C ASN A 320 25.89 14.24 -5.75
N LYS A 321 24.66 14.36 -6.24
CA LYS A 321 24.14 13.55 -7.36
C LYS A 321 24.51 14.20 -8.69
N LYS A 322 24.36 13.42 -9.76
CA LYS A 322 24.50 13.88 -11.15
C LYS A 322 23.22 14.52 -11.68
N ASP A 323 22.11 14.33 -10.97
CA ASP A 323 20.79 14.83 -11.32
C ASP A 323 20.40 16.02 -10.44
N GLU A 324 19.44 16.79 -10.93
CA GLU A 324 18.82 17.89 -10.17
C GLU A 324 18.04 17.36 -8.96
N VAL A 325 18.09 18.09 -7.85
CA VAL A 325 17.40 17.76 -6.61
C VAL A 325 16.34 18.82 -6.29
N ASN A 326 15.08 18.40 -6.31
CA ASN A 326 13.96 19.18 -5.77
C ASN A 326 13.76 18.80 -4.31
N MET A 327 14.08 19.71 -3.39
CA MET A 327 14.10 19.48 -1.94
C MET A 327 13.03 20.30 -1.24
N LEU A 328 12.25 19.63 -0.39
CA LEU A 328 11.37 20.20 0.60
C LEU A 328 12.08 20.15 1.96
N LEU A 329 12.78 21.22 2.30
CA LEU A 329 13.47 21.36 3.58
C LEU A 329 12.52 21.95 4.61
N LYS A 330 12.42 21.34 5.80
CA LYS A 330 11.66 21.90 6.92
C LYS A 330 12.52 22.02 8.17
N ASP A 331 12.26 23.04 8.96
CA ASP A 331 12.77 23.20 10.32
C ASP A 331 11.67 23.85 11.18
N GLN A 332 11.94 24.09 12.44
CA GLN A 332 10.93 24.60 13.36
C GLN A 332 11.56 25.47 14.46
N TYR A 333 11.01 26.66 14.63
CA TYR A 333 11.24 27.50 15.80
C TYR A 333 10.15 27.25 16.86
N PRO A 334 10.45 27.43 18.16
CA PRO A 334 9.48 27.15 19.22
C PRO A 334 8.30 28.13 19.16
N VAL A 335 7.11 27.68 19.57
CA VAL A 335 5.94 28.53 19.83
C VAL A 335 5.62 28.50 21.32
N SER A 336 5.10 29.61 21.86
CA SER A 336 4.76 29.72 23.27
C SER A 336 3.27 29.95 23.46
N GLN A 337 2.67 29.18 24.37
CA GLN A 337 1.32 29.45 24.90
C GLN A 337 1.37 30.22 26.24
N ASN A 338 2.56 30.43 26.80
CA ASN A 338 2.74 31.14 28.05
C ASN A 338 2.97 32.64 27.76
N LYS A 339 2.12 33.49 28.36
CA LYS A 339 2.20 34.96 28.24
C LYS A 339 3.53 35.56 28.73
N GLU A 340 4.27 34.86 29.59
CA GLU A 340 5.58 35.28 30.09
C GLU A 340 6.73 34.94 29.15
N VAL A 341 6.50 34.11 28.12
CA VAL A 341 7.51 33.68 27.17
C VAL A 341 7.17 34.24 25.79
N GLU A 342 8.00 35.17 25.33
CA GLU A 342 7.87 35.85 24.06
C GLU A 342 8.85 35.22 23.06
N VAL A 343 8.32 34.73 21.93
CA VAL A 343 9.12 34.17 20.84
C VAL A 343 8.97 35.02 19.59
N GLU A 344 10.09 35.37 18.98
CA GLU A 344 10.15 36.24 17.79
C GLU A 344 11.03 35.57 16.73
N LEU A 345 10.49 35.38 15.52
CA LEU A 345 11.25 34.92 14.35
C LEU A 345 12.01 36.13 13.75
N LEU A 346 13.34 36.05 13.73
CA LEU A 346 14.21 37.15 13.29
C LEU A 346 14.68 36.99 11.84
N GLU A 347 14.94 35.77 11.40
CA GLU A 347 15.42 35.47 10.05
C GLU A 347 14.91 34.09 9.62
N SER A 348 14.37 34.01 8.39
CA SER A 348 13.83 32.78 7.84
C SER A 348 14.29 32.47 6.41
N ASN A 349 15.09 33.33 5.76
CA ASN A 349 15.47 33.18 4.35
C ASN A 349 14.27 32.85 3.45
N ASP A 350 13.20 33.65 3.54
CA ASP A 350 11.98 33.53 2.72
C ASP A 350 11.25 32.18 2.85
N ALA A 351 11.39 31.49 3.99
CA ALA A 351 10.60 30.28 4.23
C ALA A 351 9.11 30.59 4.25
N ALA A 352 8.29 29.65 3.78
CA ALA A 352 6.87 29.65 4.11
C ALA A 352 6.72 29.26 5.59
N VAL A 353 6.15 30.16 6.40
CA VAL A 353 6.03 30.01 7.86
C VAL A 353 4.61 29.66 8.25
N ASN A 354 4.45 28.64 9.10
CA ASN A 354 3.23 28.39 9.83
C ASN A 354 3.42 28.87 11.27
N GLU A 355 2.80 30.00 11.62
CA GLU A 355 2.98 30.66 12.93
C GLU A 355 2.39 29.88 14.11
N GLU A 356 1.35 29.09 13.88
CA GLU A 356 0.69 28.27 14.92
C GLU A 356 1.59 27.14 15.41
N THR A 357 2.36 26.54 14.50
CA THR A 357 3.23 25.39 14.77
C THR A 357 4.72 25.76 14.81
N GLY A 358 5.08 26.96 14.36
CA GLY A 358 6.47 27.42 14.21
C GLY A 358 7.24 26.73 13.08
N VAL A 359 6.55 26.02 12.18
CA VAL A 359 7.19 25.25 11.10
C VAL A 359 7.59 26.18 9.96
N LEU A 360 8.85 26.07 9.53
CA LEU A 360 9.38 26.74 8.34
C LEU A 360 9.53 25.73 7.20
N THR A 361 9.16 26.12 5.99
CA THR A 361 9.29 25.29 4.79
C THR A 361 10.01 26.03 3.67
N TRP A 362 11.10 25.45 3.18
CA TRP A 362 11.83 25.92 2.00
C TRP A 362 11.69 24.91 0.85
N LYS A 363 11.31 25.41 -0.33
CA LYS A 363 11.32 24.66 -1.58
C LYS A 363 12.62 24.99 -2.32
N LEU A 364 13.61 24.13 -2.20
CA LEU A 364 14.93 24.32 -2.77
C LEU A 364 15.10 23.48 -4.04
N LYS A 365 15.58 24.11 -5.10
CA LYS A 365 15.97 23.44 -6.34
C LYS A 365 17.49 23.47 -6.46
N LEU A 366 18.18 22.33 -6.50
CA LEU A 366 19.64 22.25 -6.50
C LEU A 366 20.16 21.54 -7.75
N ALA A 367 20.99 22.21 -8.54
CA ALA A 367 21.73 21.62 -9.63
C ALA A 367 22.76 20.57 -9.14
N PRO A 368 23.27 19.70 -10.01
CA PRO A 368 24.33 18.74 -9.66
C PRO A 368 25.56 19.44 -9.06
N GLY A 369 26.02 18.99 -7.89
CA GLY A 369 27.16 19.60 -7.17
C GLY A 369 26.84 20.87 -6.39
N GLU A 370 25.64 21.46 -6.54
CA GLU A 370 25.28 22.73 -5.92
C GLU A 370 25.15 22.61 -4.40
N VAL A 371 25.51 23.69 -3.71
CA VAL A 371 25.32 23.88 -2.28
C VAL A 371 24.41 25.09 -2.06
N LYS A 372 23.28 24.88 -1.38
CA LYS A 372 22.43 25.97 -0.90
C LYS A 372 22.51 26.09 0.60
N LYS A 373 22.49 27.32 1.09
CA LYS A 373 22.51 27.65 2.50
C LYS A 373 21.30 28.51 2.84
N VAL A 374 20.59 28.14 3.89
CA VAL A 374 19.51 28.93 4.49
C VAL A 374 19.83 29.16 5.96
N ARG A 375 19.38 30.30 6.49
CA ARG A 375 19.57 30.66 7.89
C ARG A 375 18.22 30.81 8.58
N LEU A 376 18.16 30.28 9.78
CA LEU A 376 17.05 30.43 10.70
C LEU A 376 17.57 31.16 11.93
N SER A 377 16.99 32.32 12.26
CA SER A 377 17.24 33.01 13.51
C SER A 377 15.93 33.30 14.23
N TYR A 378 15.88 33.01 15.53
CA TYR A 378 14.75 33.36 16.38
C TYR A 378 15.24 33.74 17.77
N SER A 379 14.41 34.47 18.50
CA SER A 379 14.69 34.85 19.87
C SER A 379 13.61 34.36 20.82
N VAL A 380 14.03 33.99 22.02
CA VAL A 380 13.16 33.58 23.12
C VAL A 380 13.47 34.47 24.32
N LYS A 381 12.48 35.23 24.77
CA LYS A 381 12.56 36.12 25.94
C LYS A 381 11.66 35.59 27.04
N TYR A 382 12.24 35.45 28.24
CA TYR A 382 11.57 34.81 29.37
C TYR A 382 12.19 35.24 30.72
N PRO A 383 11.48 35.05 31.85
CA PRO A 383 11.98 35.40 33.18
C PRO A 383 13.30 34.68 33.53
N LYS A 384 14.24 35.39 34.13
CA LYS A 384 15.60 34.88 34.38
C LYS A 384 15.66 33.76 35.41
N ASP A 385 14.70 33.74 36.33
CA ASP A 385 14.49 32.77 37.40
C ASP A 385 13.86 31.46 36.91
N LYS A 386 13.33 31.43 35.68
CA LYS A 386 12.75 30.23 35.07
C LYS A 386 13.73 29.55 34.11
N THR A 387 13.64 28.22 34.06
CA THR A 387 14.41 27.36 33.14
C THR A 387 13.46 26.82 32.08
N LEU A 388 13.75 27.12 30.81
CA LEU A 388 13.02 26.57 29.67
C LEU A 388 13.79 25.39 29.09
N ASN A 389 13.08 24.35 28.65
CA ASN A 389 13.66 23.26 27.88
C ASN A 389 13.80 23.68 26.42
N LEU A 390 14.94 24.29 26.09
CA LEU A 390 15.28 24.76 24.74
C LEU A 390 16.23 23.74 24.09
N ASN A 391 15.69 22.58 23.70
CA ASN A 391 16.42 21.54 22.97
C ASN A 391 15.82 21.31 21.58
#